data_AF-A0A535FHK4-F1
#
_entry.id   AF-A0A535FHK4-F1
#
_cell.length_a   1.000
_cell.length_b   1.000
_cell.length_c   1.000
_cell.angle_alpha   90.00
_cell.angle_beta   90.00
_cell.angle_gamma   90.00
#
_symmetry.space_group_name_H-M   'P 1'
#
loop_
_entity.id
_entity.type
_entity.pdbx_description
1 polymer ?
#
loop_
_entity_poly.entity_id
_entity_poly.type
_entity_poly.pdbx_seq_one_letter_code
_entity_poly.pdbx_strand_id
1 'polypeptide(L)' 'MNQVQERIEKKLFDTQELVLWHYSTGNQSLPIPGVVVRQETNKVIIRARLDGTLKEFAVDPSELSKR' A
#
# COMPACT_ATOMS: atom_id res chain seq x y z
N MET A 1 -28.20 -17.53 18.84
CA MET A 1 -28.16 -16.95 17.48
C MET A 1 -26.75 -16.42 17.27
N ASN A 2 -25.91 -17.17 16.56
CA ASN A 2 -24.49 -16.84 16.40
C ASN A 2 -24.35 -15.85 15.24
N GLN A 3 -24.16 -14.57 15.55
CA GLN A 3 -23.66 -13.61 14.57
C GLN A 3 -22.18 -13.95 14.31
N VAL A 4 -21.94 -14.77 13.29
CA VAL A 4 -20.63 -14.87 12.65
C VAL A 4 -20.45 -13.55 11.94
N GLN A 5 -19.84 -12.60 12.65
CA GLN A 5 -19.47 -11.31 12.11
C GLN A 5 -18.29 -11.58 11.19
N GLU A 6 -18.59 -11.95 9.94
CA GLU A 6 -17.67 -11.84 8.82
C GLU A 6 -17.20 -10.39 8.82
N ARG A 7 -16.07 -10.14 9.49
CA ARG A 7 -15.23 -9.01 9.20
C ARG A 7 -14.77 -9.23 7.78
N ILE A 8 -15.58 -8.79 6.83
CA ILE A 8 -15.16 -8.61 5.45
C ILE A 8 -14.01 -7.60 5.58
N GLU A 9 -12.78 -8.12 5.63
CA GLU A 9 -11.58 -7.30 5.53
C GLU A 9 -11.75 -6.52 4.24
N LYS A 10 -12.08 -5.24 4.36
CA LYS A 10 -12.35 -4.38 3.22
C LYS A 10 -11.03 -4.26 2.48
N LYS A 11 -10.90 -5.00 1.38
CA LYS A 11 -9.77 -4.87 0.47
C LYS A 11 -9.82 -3.42 -0.06
N LEU A 12 -8.82 -2.63 0.33
CA LEU A 12 -8.73 -1.21 0.01
C LEU A 12 -8.03 -1.02 -1.33
N PHE A 13 -7.14 -1.94 -1.67
CA PHE A 13 -6.30 -1.88 -2.87
C PHE A 13 -6.33 -3.20 -3.63
N ASP A 14 -6.39 -3.11 -4.95
CA ASP A 14 -6.33 -4.26 -5.83
C ASP A 14 -4.90 -4.59 -6.25
N THR A 15 -4.62 -5.86 -6.49
CA THR A 15 -3.34 -6.29 -7.03
C THR A 15 -3.15 -5.67 -8.42
N GLN A 16 -1.95 -5.18 -8.69
CA GLN A 16 -1.56 -4.40 -9.88
C GLN A 16 -2.15 -2.99 -9.95
N GLU A 17 -2.86 -2.52 -8.91
CA GLU A 17 -3.31 -1.13 -8.83
C GLU A 17 -2.11 -0.18 -8.73
N LEU A 18 -2.15 0.92 -9.50
CA LEU A 18 -1.15 1.98 -9.42
C LEU A 18 -1.46 2.89 -8.24
N VAL A 19 -0.44 3.14 -7.42
CA VAL A 19 -0.56 3.96 -6.21
C VAL A 19 0.58 4.95 -6.11
N LEU A 20 0.33 6.04 -5.39
CA LEU A 20 1.32 7.00 -4.95
C LEU A 20 1.60 6.75 -3.47
N TRP A 21 2.85 6.45 -3.13
CA TRP A 21 3.31 6.22 -1.77
C TRP A 21 3.93 7.48 -1.18
N HIS A 22 3.31 8.02 -0.14
CA HIS A 22 3.77 9.19 0.59
C HIS A 22 4.80 8.81 1.64
N TYR A 23 6.01 8.48 1.18
CA TYR A 23 7.13 8.12 2.05
C TYR A 23 7.69 9.37 2.74
N SER A 24 7.44 9.51 4.03
CA SER A 24 7.86 10.67 4.82
C SER A 24 9.17 10.42 5.58
N THR A 25 10.28 10.24 4.86
CA THR A 25 11.61 10.33 5.48
C THR A 25 12.24 11.69 5.25
N GLY A 26 12.12 12.55 6.27
CA GLY A 26 13.01 13.68 6.64
C GLY A 26 13.30 14.78 5.62
N ASN A 27 13.57 14.45 4.35
CA ASN A 27 14.07 15.36 3.31
C ASN A 27 13.44 15.14 1.92
N GLN A 28 12.66 14.07 1.68
CA GLN A 28 11.96 13.88 0.41
C GLN A 28 10.46 13.85 0.64
N SER A 29 9.77 14.87 0.10
CA SER A 29 8.33 15.05 0.24
C SER A 29 7.56 14.65 -1.03
N LEU A 30 8.22 14.05 -2.01
CA LEU A 30 7.58 13.66 -3.26
C LEU A 30 7.01 12.25 -3.14
N PRO A 31 5.72 12.05 -3.50
CA PRO A 31 5.13 10.73 -3.50
C PRO A 31 5.83 9.83 -4.52
N ILE A 32 6.14 8.61 -4.10
CA ILE A 32 6.83 7.61 -4.90
C ILE A 32 5.78 6.79 -5.65
N PRO A 33 5.82 6.73 -6.99
CA PRO A 33 4.94 5.85 -7.74
C PRO A 33 5.28 4.39 -7.47
N GLY A 34 4.25 3.59 -7.21
CA GLY A 34 4.35 2.16 -6.98
C GLY A 34 3.17 1.40 -7.57
N VAL A 35 3.30 0.08 -7.54
CA VAL A 35 2.24 -0.85 -7.92
C VAL A 35 1.93 -1.77 -6.75
N VAL A 36 0.67 -2.00 -6.46
CA VAL A 36 0.24 -2.93 -5.41
C VAL A 36 0.54 -4.36 -5.85
N VAL A 37 1.27 -5.10 -5.04
CA VAL A 37 1.56 -6.52 -5.26
C VAL A 37 0.49 -7.37 -4.58
N ARG A 38 0.21 -7.06 -3.31
CA ARG A 38 -0.81 -7.75 -2.49
C ARG A 38 -1.21 -6.87 -1.31
N GLN A 39 -2.39 -7.12 -0.76
CA GLN A 39 -2.83 -6.53 0.50
C GLN A 39 -2.87 -7.63 1.57
N GLU A 40 -2.34 -7.29 2.75
CA GLU A 40 -2.41 -8.07 3.99
C GLU A 40 -3.36 -7.33 4.95
N THR A 41 -3.75 -7.96 6.07
CA THR A 41 -4.76 -7.43 7.01
C THR A 41 -4.53 -5.97 7.42
N ASN A 42 -3.27 -5.59 7.68
CA ASN A 42 -2.92 -4.25 8.17
C ASN A 42 -1.95 -3.49 7.27
N LYS A 43 -1.56 -4.05 6.13
CA LYS A 43 -0.50 -3.50 5.28
C LYS A 43 -0.79 -3.73 3.82
N VAL A 44 -0.27 -2.86 2.98
CA VAL A 44 -0.24 -3.06 1.54
C VAL A 44 1.20 -3.31 1.14
N ILE A 45 1.44 -4.37 0.40
CA ILE A 45 2.75 -4.62 -0.19
C ILE A 45 2.77 -3.97 -1.56
N ILE A 46 3.59 -2.95 -1.73
CA ILE A 46 3.79 -2.28 -3.01
C ILE A 46 5.17 -2.62 -3.56
N ARG A 47 5.31 -2.56 -4.88
CA ARG A 47 6.60 -2.54 -5.55
C ARG A 47 6.85 -1.13 -6.07
N ALA A 48 7.90 -0.50 -5.59
CA ALA A 48 8.25 0.89 -5.89
C ALA A 48 9.76 1.02 -6.12
N ARG A 49 10.15 2.09 -6.82
CA ARG A 49 11.56 2.42 -7.02
C ARG A 49 11.96 3.50 -6.01
N LEU A 50 12.88 3.16 -5.11
CA LEU A 50 13.48 4.08 -4.14
C LEU A 50 14.99 4.05 -4.33
N ASP A 51 15.63 5.22 -4.41
CA ASP A 51 17.08 5.37 -4.63
C ASP A 51 17.60 4.54 -5.82
N GLY A 52 16.86 4.57 -6.93
CA GLY A 52 17.21 3.84 -8.16
C GLY A 52 16.96 2.34 -8.12
N THR A 53 16.58 1.77 -6.98
CA THR A 53 16.38 0.33 -6.80
C THR A 53 14.91 -0.03 -6.73
N LEU A 54 14.49 -1.05 -7.49
CA LEU A 54 13.12 -1.58 -7.43
C LEU A 54 13.01 -2.63 -6.33
N LYS A 55 12.15 -2.39 -5.32
CA LYS A 55 11.94 -3.30 -4.19
C LYS A 55 10.47 -3.36 -3.78
N GLU A 56 10.13 -4.38 -2.99
CA GLU A 56 8.84 -4.46 -2.32
C GLU A 56 8.91 -3.78 -0.96
N PHE A 57 7.88 -3.01 -0.63
CA PHE A 57 7.74 -2.28 0.63
C PHE A 57 6.39 -2.63 1.25
N ALA A 58 6.41 -2.93 2.55
CA ALA A 58 5.20 -3.07 3.34
C ALA A 58 4.83 -1.69 3.89
N VAL A 59 3.76 -1.11 3.36
CA VAL A 59 3.34 0.27 3.65
C VAL A 59 1.98 0.29 4.33
N ASP A 60 1.73 1.34 5.11
CA ASP A 60 0.41 1.54 5.69
C ASP A 60 -0.58 1.99 4.60
N PRO A 61 -1.81 1.45 4.56
CA PRO A 61 -2.84 1.92 3.63
C PRO A 61 -3.04 3.44 3.62
N SER A 62 -2.85 4.12 4.76
CA SER A 62 -2.98 5.58 4.90
C SER A 62 -1.85 6.37 4.25
N GLU A 63 -0.71 5.74 3.98
CA GLU A 63 0.41 6.33 3.23
C GLU A 63 0.23 6.22 1.71
N LEU A 64 -0.84 5.56 1.26
CA LEU A 64 -1.11 5.34 -0.15
C LEU A 64 -2.27 6.20 -0.65
N SER A 65 -2.11 6.73 -1.85
CA SER A 65 -3.18 7.34 -2.63
C SER A 65 -3.38 6.59 -3.94
N LYS A 66 -4.64 6.31 -4.28
CA LYS A 66 -5.02 5.78 -5.59
C LYS A 66 -4.80 6.84 -6.66
N ARG A 67 -4.44 6.42 -7.86
CA ARG A 67 -4.27 7.30 -9.02
C ARG A 67 -5.53 7.37 -9.87
#